data_AF-A0A392PDX4-F1
#
_entry.id   AF-A0A392PDX4-F1
#
_cell.length_a   1.000
_cell.length_b   1.000
_cell.length_c   1.000
_cell.angle_alpha   90.00
_cell.angle_beta   90.00
_cell.angle_gamma   90.00
#
_symmetry.space_group_name_H-M   'P 1'
#
loop_
_entity.id
_entity.type
_entity.pdbx_description
1 polymer ?
#
loop_
_entity_poly.entity_id
_entity_poly.type
_entity_poly.pdbx_seq_one_letter_code
_entity_poly.pdbx_strand_id
1 'polypeptide(L)'
;ARHGTRSPTKKRIRDLDNLSAHLEVLIRDVKDRHLSLERVPSWLNGWKSPWQGRLRGGELIRRGEEELYELGVRIRERFPSLFDEDYHPDIYPIKATQIPRASASAVAFGMGLFSGNGTLGPGHHRAFSV
;
A
#
# COMPACT_ATOMS: atom_id res chain seq x y z
N ALA A 1 -4.56 13.50 3.22
CA ALA A 1 -3.28 12.80 3.48
C ALA A 1 -2.84 12.02 2.24
N ARG A 2 -1.58 11.58 2.16
CA ARG A 2 -1.16 10.60 1.14
C ARG A 2 -1.86 9.26 1.41
N HIS A 3 -2.04 8.45 0.37
CA HIS A 3 -2.48 7.06 0.51
C HIS A 3 -1.48 6.24 1.35
N GLY A 4 -1.93 5.14 1.96
CA GLY A 4 -1.06 4.19 2.66
C GLY A 4 -0.13 3.41 1.72
N THR A 5 0.68 2.51 2.28
CA THR A 5 1.57 1.65 1.49
C THR A 5 0.82 0.89 0.39
N ARG A 6 1.41 0.86 -0.81
CA ARG A 6 0.78 0.31 -2.03
C ARG A 6 1.71 -0.58 -2.81
N SER A 7 1.14 -1.38 -3.72
CA SER A 7 1.92 -2.07 -4.74
C SER A 7 2.57 -1.08 -5.73
N PRO A 8 3.67 -1.46 -6.41
CA PRO A 8 4.21 -0.68 -7.54
C PRO A 8 3.14 -0.48 -8.61
N THR A 9 3.19 0.65 -9.32
CA THR A 9 2.30 0.87 -10.46
C THR A 9 2.63 -0.09 -11.60
N LYS A 10 1.70 -0.34 -12.52
CA LYS A 10 1.94 -1.19 -13.71
C LYS A 10 3.22 -0.82 -14.46
N LYS A 11 3.51 0.48 -14.59
CA LYS A 11 4.77 0.96 -15.19
C LYS A 11 5.99 0.45 -14.40
N ARG A 12 5.98 0.59 -13.08
CA ARG A 12 7.09 0.15 -12.22
C ARG A 12 7.24 -1.37 -12.17
N ILE A 13 6.15 -2.13 -12.28
CA ILE A 13 6.21 -3.59 -12.43
C ILE A 13 6.98 -3.94 -13.71
N ARG A 14 6.64 -3.33 -14.84
CA ARG A 14 7.38 -3.53 -16.10
C ARG A 14 8.85 -3.11 -16.00
N ASP A 15 9.15 -1.99 -15.34
CA ASP A 15 10.53 -1.55 -15.13
C ASP A 15 11.34 -2.62 -14.35
N LEU A 16 10.74 -3.27 -13.34
CA LEU A 16 11.37 -4.33 -12.56
C LEU A 16 11.53 -5.63 -13.36
N ASP A 17 10.55 -5.97 -14.19
CA ASP A 17 10.63 -7.15 -15.06
C ASP A 17 11.73 -6.97 -16.12
N ASN A 18 11.84 -5.76 -16.70
CA ASN A 18 12.93 -5.40 -17.61
C ASN A 18 14.30 -5.45 -16.92
N LEU A 19 14.38 -4.95 -15.68
CA LEU A 19 15.60 -5.07 -14.87
C LEU A 19 16.01 -6.53 -14.69
N SER A 20 15.06 -7.41 -14.36
CA SER A 20 15.31 -8.85 -14.21
C SER A 20 15.86 -9.46 -15.49
N ALA A 21 15.23 -9.16 -16.64
CA ALA A 21 15.70 -9.66 -17.94
C ALA A 21 17.11 -9.15 -18.29
N HIS A 22 17.42 -7.87 -18.01
CA HIS A 22 18.75 -7.32 -18.24
C HIS A 22 19.82 -7.96 -17.35
N LEU A 23 19.51 -8.20 -16.07
CA LEU A 23 20.43 -8.87 -15.16
C LEU A 23 20.77 -10.28 -15.64
N GLU A 24 19.81 -11.03 -16.17
CA GLU A 24 20.05 -12.35 -16.74
C GLU A 24 20.99 -12.31 -17.94
N VAL A 25 20.81 -11.35 -18.85
CA VAL A 25 21.70 -11.18 -20.00
C VAL A 25 23.13 -10.85 -19.56
N LEU A 26 23.30 -9.93 -18.61
CA LEU A 26 24.62 -9.54 -18.10
C LEU A 26 25.33 -10.71 -17.41
N ILE A 27 24.62 -11.46 -16.56
CA ILE A 27 25.21 -12.62 -15.87
C ILE A 27 25.58 -13.72 -16.87
N ARG A 28 24.78 -13.92 -17.92
CA ARG A 28 25.10 -14.87 -19.00
C ARG A 28 26.36 -14.44 -19.76
N ASP A 29 26.48 -13.18 -20.16
CA ASP A 29 27.67 -12.68 -20.88
C ASP A 29 28.97 -12.82 -20.06
N VAL A 30 28.92 -12.58 -18.75
CA VAL A 30 30.07 -12.83 -17.85
C VAL A 30 30.46 -14.31 -17.84
N LYS A 31 29.48 -15.22 -17.78
CA LYS A 31 29.71 -16.68 -17.83
C LYS A 31 30.27 -17.13 -19.18
N ASP A 32 29.70 -16.63 -20.28
CA ASP A 32 30.11 -16.96 -21.65
C ASP A 32 31.54 -16.49 -21.94
N ARG A 33 31.97 -15.37 -21.33
CA ARG A 33 33.34 -14.84 -21.41
C ARG A 33 34.31 -15.42 -20.37
N HIS A 34 33.88 -16.38 -19.55
CA HIS A 34 34.65 -16.94 -18.45
C HIS A 34 35.23 -15.90 -17.47
N LEU A 35 34.51 -14.79 -17.28
CA LEU A 35 34.89 -13.73 -16.34
C LEU A 35 34.44 -14.07 -14.91
N SER A 36 35.17 -13.57 -13.91
CA SER A 36 34.84 -13.80 -12.50
C SER A 36 33.58 -13.06 -12.07
N LEU A 37 32.70 -13.76 -11.33
CA LEU A 37 31.51 -13.20 -10.67
C LEU A 37 31.77 -12.81 -9.20
N GLU A 38 32.99 -12.88 -8.69
CA GLU A 38 33.29 -12.65 -7.25
C GLU A 38 32.83 -11.27 -6.75
N ARG A 39 32.81 -10.27 -7.64
CA ARG A 39 32.35 -8.90 -7.31
C ARG A 39 30.85 -8.69 -7.47
N VAL A 40 30.12 -9.68 -8.01
CA VAL A 40 28.66 -9.61 -8.20
C VAL A 40 27.99 -10.21 -6.96
N PRO A 41 27.12 -9.45 -6.26
CA PRO A 41 26.36 -10.00 -5.15
C PRO A 41 25.59 -11.26 -5.56
N SER A 42 25.73 -12.33 -4.78
CA SER A 42 25.15 -13.64 -5.10
C SER A 42 23.64 -13.61 -5.25
N TRP A 43 22.95 -12.71 -4.55
CA TRP A 43 21.49 -12.54 -4.64
C TRP A 43 21.01 -12.05 -6.01
N LEU A 44 21.88 -11.45 -6.84
CA LEU A 44 21.54 -11.06 -8.21
C LEU A 44 21.43 -12.27 -9.15
N ASN A 45 22.12 -13.37 -8.83
CA ASN A 45 22.08 -14.57 -9.64
C ASN A 45 20.69 -15.21 -9.57
N GLY A 46 19.97 -15.18 -10.69
CA GLY A 46 18.59 -15.66 -10.76
C GLY A 46 17.57 -14.72 -10.11
N TRP A 47 17.94 -13.46 -9.83
CA TRP A 47 16.98 -12.49 -9.29
C TRP A 47 15.80 -12.29 -10.24
N LYS A 48 14.60 -12.46 -9.70
CA LYS A 48 13.33 -12.20 -10.37
C LYS A 48 12.59 -11.08 -9.66
N SER A 49 11.88 -10.29 -10.44
CA SER A 49 10.96 -9.27 -9.92
C SER A 49 9.95 -9.93 -8.96
N PRO A 50 9.81 -9.43 -7.71
CA PRO A 50 8.78 -9.92 -6.79
C PRO A 50 7.34 -9.71 -7.29
N TRP A 51 7.21 -8.91 -8.35
CA TRP A 51 5.94 -8.54 -8.98
C TRP A 51 5.77 -9.18 -10.36
N GLN A 52 6.66 -10.10 -10.74
CA GLN A 52 6.59 -10.80 -12.02
C GLN A 52 5.20 -11.46 -12.20
N GLY A 53 4.62 -11.32 -13.38
CA GLY A 53 3.32 -11.90 -13.73
C GLY A 53 2.11 -11.17 -13.13
N ARG A 54 2.29 -10.08 -12.38
CA ARG A 54 1.18 -9.28 -11.86
C ARG A 54 0.54 -8.42 -12.97
N LEU A 55 -0.75 -8.63 -13.18
CA LEU A 55 -1.56 -7.91 -14.19
C LEU A 55 -2.05 -6.53 -13.73
N ARG A 56 -2.10 -6.32 -12.41
CA ARG A 56 -2.57 -5.08 -11.76
C ARG A 56 -1.46 -4.50 -10.89
N GLY A 57 -1.58 -3.20 -10.58
CA GLY A 57 -0.57 -2.50 -9.79
C GLY A 57 -0.99 -1.08 -9.41
N GLY A 58 -0.40 -0.58 -8.33
CA GLY A 58 -0.73 0.72 -7.74
C GLY A 58 -1.93 0.67 -6.79
N GLU A 59 -2.35 -0.54 -6.41
CA GLU A 59 -3.41 -0.82 -5.43
C GLU A 59 -2.87 -0.62 -4.01
N LEU A 60 -3.72 -0.17 -3.09
CA LEU A 60 -3.40 -0.19 -1.68
C LEU A 60 -3.19 -1.66 -1.26
N ILE A 61 -2.17 -1.93 -0.43
CA ILE A 61 -1.95 -3.28 0.10
C ILE A 61 -2.34 -3.32 1.57
N ARG A 62 -2.54 -4.52 2.13
CA ARG A 62 -2.91 -4.73 3.54
C ARG A 62 -2.11 -3.88 4.52
N ARG A 63 -0.79 -3.79 4.33
CA ARG A 63 0.06 -2.96 5.19
C ARG A 63 -0.34 -1.47 5.17
N GLY A 64 -0.74 -0.96 4.01
CA GLY A 64 -1.23 0.41 3.88
C GLY A 64 -2.62 0.63 4.47
N GLU A 65 -3.47 -0.40 4.51
CA GLU A 65 -4.74 -0.36 5.23
C GLU A 65 -4.49 -0.28 6.74
N GLU A 66 -3.63 -1.15 7.27
CA GLU A 66 -3.23 -1.17 8.68
C GLU A 66 -2.60 0.17 9.11
N GLU A 67 -1.67 0.70 8.32
CA GLU A 67 -1.05 2.00 8.58
C GLU A 67 -2.08 3.13 8.77
N LEU A 68 -3.13 3.13 7.95
CA LEU A 68 -4.15 4.17 7.93
C LEU A 68 -5.18 3.95 9.03
N TYR A 69 -5.58 2.69 9.26
CA TYR A 69 -6.45 2.30 10.37
C TYR A 69 -5.83 2.70 11.72
N GLU A 70 -4.60 2.27 11.98
CA GLU A 70 -3.87 2.60 13.22
C GLU A 70 -3.57 4.09 13.35
N LEU A 71 -3.45 4.80 12.24
CA LEU A 71 -3.38 6.26 12.27
C LEU A 71 -4.71 6.89 12.71
N GLY A 72 -5.85 6.38 12.20
CA GLY A 72 -7.19 6.82 12.61
C GLY A 72 -7.43 6.62 14.09
N VAL A 73 -7.13 5.43 14.61
CA VAL A 73 -7.23 5.10 16.05
C VAL A 73 -6.43 6.08 16.89
N ARG A 74 -5.14 6.25 16.58
CA ARG A 74 -4.27 7.16 17.35
C ARG A 74 -4.69 8.62 17.27
N ILE A 75 -5.26 9.07 16.15
CA ILE A 75 -5.79 10.44 16.05
C ILE A 75 -7.00 10.62 16.98
N ARG A 76 -7.92 9.64 17.02
CA ARG A 76 -9.06 9.68 17.93
C ARG A 76 -8.62 9.71 19.39
N GLU A 77 -7.69 8.82 19.76
CA GLU A 77 -7.15 8.72 21.12
C GLU A 77 -6.41 9.99 21.56
N ARG A 78 -5.67 10.61 20.64
CA ARG A 78 -4.87 11.80 20.94
C ARG A 78 -5.73 13.06 21.07
N PHE A 79 -6.83 13.14 20.33
CA PHE A 79 -7.69 14.33 20.29
C PHE A 79 -9.17 13.98 20.50
N PRO A 80 -9.53 13.38 21.65
CA PRO A 80 -10.88 12.85 21.85
C PRO A 80 -11.95 13.94 21.77
N SER A 81 -11.68 15.14 22.29
CA SER A 81 -12.60 16.28 22.29
C SER A 81 -12.90 16.86 20.89
N LEU A 82 -12.20 16.40 19.85
CA LEU A 82 -12.54 16.75 18.47
C LEU A 82 -13.57 15.80 17.87
N PHE A 83 -13.95 14.73 18.57
CA PHE A 83 -14.80 13.63 18.09
C PHE A 83 -15.96 13.31 19.05
N ASP A 84 -16.48 14.33 19.73
CA ASP A 84 -17.55 14.20 20.74
C ASP A 84 -18.94 13.98 20.12
N GLU A 85 -19.12 14.36 18.84
CA GLU A 85 -20.35 14.14 18.08
C GLU A 85 -20.32 12.79 17.34
N ASP A 86 -21.50 12.22 17.13
CA ASP A 86 -21.69 11.09 16.23
C ASP A 86 -21.26 11.43 14.80
N TYR A 87 -20.78 10.44 14.04
CA TYR A 87 -20.37 10.70 12.66
C TYR A 87 -21.54 11.21 11.81
N HIS A 88 -21.34 12.38 11.21
CA HIS A 88 -22.17 12.92 10.14
C HIS A 88 -21.24 13.46 9.03
N PRO A 89 -21.55 13.25 7.74
CA PRO A 89 -20.71 13.72 6.63
C PRO A 89 -20.46 15.23 6.63
N ASP A 90 -21.40 16.02 7.16
CA ASP A 90 -21.25 17.48 7.25
C ASP A 90 -20.42 17.93 8.46
N ILE A 91 -20.25 17.07 9.48
CA ILE A 91 -19.45 17.36 10.69
C ILE A 91 -18.01 16.86 10.49
N TYR A 92 -17.86 15.61 10.03
CA TYR A 92 -16.55 14.98 9.79
C TYR A 92 -16.39 14.58 8.32
N PRO A 93 -16.25 15.56 7.41
CA PRO A 93 -16.11 15.27 5.99
C PRO A 93 -14.80 14.52 5.72
N ILE A 94 -14.91 13.29 5.25
CA ILE A 94 -13.78 12.54 4.68
C ILE A 94 -13.85 12.69 3.15
N LYS A 95 -12.74 13.10 2.54
CA LYS A 95 -12.65 13.31 1.09
C LYS A 95 -11.45 12.57 0.52
N ALA A 96 -11.65 11.87 -0.60
CA ALA A 96 -10.57 11.27 -1.37
C ALA A 96 -10.64 11.66 -2.86
N THR A 97 -9.53 11.48 -3.57
CA THR A 97 -9.56 11.52 -5.04
C THR A 97 -10.17 10.23 -5.58
N GLN A 98 -10.63 10.24 -6.84
CA GLN A 98 -11.19 9.06 -7.52
C GLN A 98 -10.18 7.93 -7.79
N ILE A 99 -8.94 8.06 -7.31
CA ILE A 99 -7.93 7.02 -7.45
C ILE A 99 -8.24 5.93 -6.40
N PRO A 100 -8.42 4.65 -6.77
CA PRO A 100 -8.88 3.60 -5.85
C PRO A 100 -8.06 3.44 -4.56
N ARG A 101 -6.73 3.59 -4.63
CA ARG A 101 -5.87 3.53 -3.43
C ARG A 101 -6.09 4.70 -2.47
N ALA A 102 -6.53 5.86 -2.97
CA ALA A 102 -6.79 7.03 -2.14
C ALA A 102 -8.11 6.86 -1.39
N SER A 103 -9.18 6.43 -2.08
CA SER A 103 -10.45 6.12 -1.44
C SER A 103 -10.33 4.96 -0.45
N ALA A 104 -9.64 3.86 -0.81
CA ALA A 104 -9.38 2.76 0.12
C ALA A 104 -8.59 3.20 1.36
N SER A 105 -7.63 4.12 1.21
CA SER A 105 -6.88 4.66 2.36
C SER A 105 -7.78 5.51 3.26
N ALA A 106 -8.64 6.33 2.68
CA ALA A 106 -9.60 7.14 3.43
C ALA A 106 -10.62 6.26 4.16
N VAL A 107 -11.05 5.15 3.54
CA VAL A 107 -11.88 4.13 4.21
C VAL A 107 -11.14 3.48 5.38
N ALA A 108 -9.91 2.96 5.18
CA ALA A 108 -9.16 2.36 6.27
C ALA A 108 -8.95 3.34 7.44
N PHE A 109 -8.62 4.60 7.14
CA PHE A 109 -8.50 5.66 8.13
C PHE A 109 -9.81 5.92 8.88
N GLY A 110 -10.93 6.09 8.16
CA GLY A 110 -12.24 6.31 8.76
C GLY A 110 -12.71 5.13 9.63
N MET A 111 -12.41 3.90 9.21
CA MET A 111 -12.70 2.70 10.02
C MET A 111 -11.95 2.71 11.35
N GLY A 112 -10.70 3.18 11.37
CA GLY A 112 -9.93 3.35 12.61
C GLY A 112 -10.45 4.51 13.45
N LEU A 113 -10.71 5.65 12.81
CA LEU A 113 -11.17 6.87 13.46
C LEU A 113 -12.55 6.70 14.14
N PHE A 114 -13.43 5.87 13.60
CA PHE A 114 -14.77 5.61 14.14
C PHE A 114 -14.96 4.17 14.62
N SER A 115 -13.87 3.46 14.90
CA SER A 115 -13.91 2.10 15.44
C SER A 115 -14.58 2.09 16.81
N GLY A 116 -15.46 1.13 17.09
CA GLY A 116 -16.19 1.06 18.36
C GLY A 116 -17.44 1.96 18.47
N ASN A 117 -17.67 2.86 17.49
CA ASN A 117 -18.70 3.90 17.56
C ASN A 117 -19.92 3.61 16.65
N GLY A 118 -20.18 2.35 16.35
CA GLY A 118 -21.27 1.90 15.50
C GLY A 118 -21.86 0.55 15.92
N THR A 119 -22.71 0.00 15.06
CA THR A 119 -23.50 -1.21 15.35
C THR A 119 -23.23 -2.37 14.39
N LEU A 120 -22.37 -2.17 13.39
CA LEU A 120 -22.11 -3.16 12.34
C LEU A 120 -20.96 -4.10 12.73
N GLY A 121 -21.32 -5.38 12.91
CA GLY A 121 -20.38 -6.47 13.15
C GLY A 121 -19.64 -6.40 14.49
N PRO A 122 -18.75 -7.36 14.77
CA PRO A 122 -18.04 -7.46 16.05
C PRO A 122 -17.14 -6.26 16.37
N GLY A 123 -16.69 -5.54 15.33
CA GLY A 123 -15.86 -4.34 15.47
C GLY A 123 -16.65 -3.06 15.76
N HIS A 124 -17.99 -3.16 15.90
CA HIS A 124 -18.86 -2.01 16.15
C HIS A 124 -18.60 -0.88 15.15
N HIS A 125 -18.50 -1.23 13.87
CA HIS A 125 -18.25 -0.26 12.81
C HIS A 125 -19.52 0.50 12.46
N ARG A 126 -19.36 1.66 11.81
CA ARG A 126 -20.45 2.39 11.15
C ARG A 126 -20.05 2.73 9.72
N ALA A 127 -21.04 2.82 8.84
CA ALA A 127 -20.83 3.35 7.51
C ALA A 127 -20.50 4.85 7.57
N PHE A 128 -19.65 5.31 6.67
CA PHE A 128 -19.30 6.71 6.46
C PHE A 128 -19.04 6.96 4.97
N SER A 129 -19.10 8.23 4.55
CA SER A 129 -18.93 8.66 3.17
C SER A 129 -17.52 9.17 2.93
N VAL A 130 -16.99 8.96 1.73
CA VAL A 130 -15.64 9.32 1.28
C VAL A 130 -15.68 9.97 -0.10
#